data_AF-A0A935MA18-F1
#
_entry.id   AF-A0A935MA18-F1
#
_cell.length_a   1.000
_cell.length_b   1.000
_cell.length_c   1.000
_cell.angle_alpha   90.00
_cell.angle_beta   90.00
_cell.angle_gamma   90.00
#
_symmetry.space_group_name_H-M   'P 1'
#
loop_
_entity.id
_entity.type
_entity.pdbx_description
1 polymer ?
#
loop_
_entity_poly.entity_id
_entity_poly.type
_entity_poly.pdbx_seq_one_letter_code
_entity_poly.pdbx_strand_id
1 'polypeptide(L)'
;MKQNFNHIQLPEISETLINKVLYEHSEGGGNEIDKKLLSLFEFMGDNKSVCEVTIKVAALNTIYATAINYIKPVVAKIVEIIPNDISKNDENDFVKFIDNIAIVSWKNESINKEYSRINLSFASKYVHFLSKRKMPIYDSYMWIIMIGYFNQYKNLNLSFAKPADYREFFQLFNKFKADFNLSKFANFEIDKFLWHSGKMALSKILREEKIKMGAAKSKLKKQLKP
;
A
#
# COMPACT_ATOMS: atom_id res chain seq x y z
N MET A 1 23.34 24.40 14.18
CA MET A 1 23.89 23.03 14.35
C MET A 1 23.37 22.16 13.21
N LYS A 2 24.24 21.69 12.30
CA LYS A 2 23.87 20.67 11.31
C LYS A 2 23.66 19.37 12.09
N GLN A 3 22.43 18.86 12.14
CA GLN A 3 22.20 17.50 12.64
C GLN A 3 22.92 16.55 11.67
N ASN A 4 24.00 15.90 12.12
CA ASN A 4 24.60 14.78 11.40
C ASN A 4 23.55 13.65 11.38
N PHE A 5 22.84 13.51 10.27
CA PHE A 5 22.00 12.34 10.05
C PHE A 5 22.91 11.21 9.60
N ASN A 6 22.95 10.11 10.35
CA ASN A 6 23.58 8.88 9.87
C ASN A 6 22.83 8.42 8.62
N HIS A 7 23.43 8.59 7.44
CA HIS A 7 22.85 8.17 6.17
C HIS A 7 22.69 6.64 6.16
N ILE A 8 21.55 6.16 5.66
CA ILE A 8 21.26 4.74 5.47
C ILE A 8 21.40 4.44 3.99
N GLN A 9 22.36 3.58 3.64
CA GLN A 9 22.46 2.98 2.32
C GLN A 9 21.52 1.76 2.26
N LEU A 10 20.60 1.75 1.31
CA LEU A 10 19.81 0.57 0.99
C LEU A 10 20.72 -0.46 0.31
N PRO A 11 20.52 -1.77 0.54
CA PRO A 11 21.27 -2.81 -0.16
C PRO A 11 20.86 -2.85 -1.64
N GLU A 12 21.79 -3.17 -2.55
CA GLU A 12 21.45 -3.28 -3.97
C GLU A 12 20.38 -4.36 -4.20
N ILE A 13 19.41 -4.05 -5.05
CA ILE A 13 18.33 -4.99 -5.35
C ILE A 13 18.88 -6.14 -6.17
N SER A 14 18.77 -7.34 -5.62
CA SER A 14 19.09 -8.59 -6.29
C SER A 14 17.98 -9.61 -6.04
N GLU A 15 17.90 -10.62 -6.90
CA GLU A 15 16.99 -11.74 -6.70
C GLU A 15 17.19 -12.44 -5.37
N THR A 16 18.45 -12.65 -4.96
CA THR A 16 18.80 -13.24 -3.67
C THR A 16 18.24 -12.42 -2.51
N LEU A 17 18.35 -11.09 -2.58
CA LEU A 17 17.81 -10.20 -1.55
C LEU A 17 16.27 -10.28 -1.50
N ILE A 18 15.60 -10.20 -2.66
CA ILE A 18 14.14 -10.27 -2.73
C ILE A 18 13.63 -11.59 -2.16
N ASN A 19 14.18 -12.71 -2.61
CA ASN A 19 13.77 -14.05 -2.16
C ASN A 19 14.01 -14.24 -0.67
N LYS A 20 15.13 -13.73 -0.13
CA LYS A 20 15.39 -13.75 1.31
C LYS A 20 14.31 -13.00 2.10
N VAL A 21 13.98 -11.77 1.68
CA VAL A 21 12.96 -10.95 2.35
C VAL A 21 11.57 -11.58 2.24
N LEU A 22 11.23 -12.19 1.11
CA LEU A 22 9.97 -12.90 0.92
C LEU A 22 9.87 -14.14 1.80
N TYR A 23 10.96 -14.89 1.96
CA TYR A 23 11.04 -16.02 2.88
C TYR A 23 10.85 -15.60 4.34
N GLU A 24 11.54 -14.53 4.78
CA GLU A 24 11.36 -13.97 6.12
C GLU A 24 9.93 -13.48 6.36
N HIS A 25 9.24 -12.98 5.32
CA HIS A 25 7.83 -12.64 5.41
C HIS A 25 6.91 -13.87 5.52
N SER A 26 7.21 -14.95 4.80
CA SER A 26 6.40 -16.16 4.79
C SER A 26 6.44 -16.92 6.10
N GLU A 27 7.61 -17.01 6.74
CA GLU A 27 7.79 -17.66 8.06
C GLU A 27 6.92 -17.02 9.14
N GLY A 28 6.59 -15.72 9.00
CA GLY A 28 5.67 -15.01 9.91
C GLY A 28 4.18 -15.27 9.65
N GLY A 29 3.82 -16.21 8.76
CA GLY A 29 2.43 -16.54 8.41
C GLY A 29 1.72 -15.55 7.49
N GLY A 30 2.41 -14.50 7.02
CA GLY A 30 1.80 -13.43 6.21
C GLY A 30 1.21 -13.91 4.88
N ASN A 31 1.87 -14.88 4.23
CA ASN A 31 1.41 -15.42 2.95
C ASN A 31 0.09 -16.19 3.06
N GLU A 32 -0.15 -16.89 4.17
CA GLU A 32 -1.38 -17.67 4.36
C GLU A 32 -2.59 -16.78 4.60
N ILE A 33 -2.43 -15.71 5.39
CA ILE A 33 -3.50 -14.72 5.60
C ILE A 33 -3.92 -14.08 4.27
N ASP A 34 -2.95 -13.67 3.44
CA ASP A 34 -3.27 -13.08 2.14
C ASP A 34 -3.92 -14.08 1.18
N LYS A 35 -3.56 -15.36 1.25
CA LYS A 35 -4.23 -16.42 0.46
C LYS A 35 -5.69 -16.54 0.90
N LYS A 36 -5.98 -16.55 2.19
CA LYS A 36 -7.36 -16.62 2.71
C LYS A 36 -8.16 -15.36 2.41
N LEU A 37 -7.54 -14.18 2.42
CA LEU A 37 -8.17 -12.95 1.94
C LEU A 37 -8.52 -13.01 0.46
N LEU A 38 -7.63 -13.55 -0.38
CA LEU A 38 -7.94 -13.74 -1.80
C LEU A 38 -9.13 -14.69 -1.98
N SER A 39 -9.14 -15.83 -1.29
CA SER A 39 -10.28 -16.76 -1.33
C SER A 39 -11.59 -16.13 -0.82
N LEU A 40 -11.52 -15.26 0.19
CA LEU A 40 -12.68 -14.51 0.66
C LEU A 40 -13.25 -13.61 -0.45
N PHE A 41 -12.39 -12.90 -1.18
CA PHE A 41 -12.81 -12.03 -2.30
C PHE A 41 -13.38 -12.83 -3.46
N GLU A 42 -12.82 -14.00 -3.75
CA GLU A 42 -13.33 -14.89 -4.82
C GLU A 42 -14.66 -15.52 -4.44
N PHE A 43 -14.86 -15.88 -3.17
CA PHE A 43 -16.13 -16.42 -2.67
C PHE A 43 -17.22 -15.34 -2.60
N MET A 44 -16.85 -14.12 -2.19
CA MET A 44 -17.75 -12.96 -2.11
C MET A 44 -17.66 -12.09 -3.36
N GLY A 45 -18.07 -12.67 -4.48
CA GLY A 45 -17.93 -12.06 -5.81
C GLY A 45 -18.96 -10.98 -6.15
N ASP A 46 -20.04 -10.82 -5.37
CA ASP A 46 -21.04 -9.79 -5.65
C ASP A 46 -20.53 -8.43 -5.13
N ASN A 47 -20.17 -7.54 -6.06
CA ASN A 47 -19.69 -6.20 -5.73
C ASN A 47 -20.83 -5.20 -5.48
N LYS A 48 -22.08 -5.58 -5.75
CA LYS A 48 -23.27 -4.79 -5.45
C LYS A 48 -23.97 -5.23 -4.16
N SER A 49 -23.67 -6.42 -3.65
CA SER A 49 -24.09 -6.88 -2.33
C SER A 49 -23.42 -6.08 -1.20
N VAL A 50 -24.22 -5.23 -0.54
CA VAL A 50 -23.78 -4.44 0.64
C VAL A 50 -23.22 -5.35 1.73
N CYS A 51 -23.81 -6.53 1.95
CA CYS A 51 -23.36 -7.49 2.95
C CYS A 51 -21.96 -8.04 2.64
N GLU A 52 -21.76 -8.53 1.41
CA GLU A 52 -20.46 -9.07 0.98
C GLU A 52 -19.37 -8.00 0.99
N VAL A 53 -19.66 -6.81 0.47
CA VAL A 53 -18.74 -5.68 0.50
C VAL A 53 -18.41 -5.29 1.94
N THR A 54 -19.39 -5.28 2.85
CA THR A 54 -19.14 -5.00 4.28
C THR A 54 -18.17 -6.00 4.90
N ILE A 55 -18.33 -7.30 4.63
CA ILE A 55 -17.43 -8.33 5.16
C ILE A 55 -16.02 -8.18 4.58
N LYS A 56 -15.89 -7.98 3.26
CA LYS A 56 -14.60 -7.70 2.59
C LYS A 56 -13.90 -6.49 3.23
N VAL A 57 -14.62 -5.37 3.44
CA VAL A 57 -14.09 -4.15 4.05
C VAL A 57 -13.67 -4.40 5.51
N ALA A 58 -14.51 -5.08 6.30
CA ALA A 58 -14.21 -5.37 7.71
C ALA A 58 -12.99 -6.28 7.86
N ALA A 59 -12.89 -7.35 7.06
CA ALA A 59 -11.75 -8.25 7.05
C ALA A 59 -10.45 -7.52 6.72
N LEU A 60 -10.44 -6.72 5.65
CA LEU A 60 -9.26 -5.93 5.29
C LEU A 60 -8.90 -4.89 6.34
N ASN A 61 -9.88 -4.17 6.88
CA ASN A 61 -9.61 -3.15 7.88
C ASN A 61 -8.96 -3.72 9.15
N THR A 62 -9.38 -4.92 9.55
CA THR A 62 -8.80 -5.66 10.69
C THR A 62 -7.41 -6.19 10.36
N ILE A 63 -7.25 -6.94 9.26
CA ILE A 63 -5.99 -7.63 8.94
C ILE A 63 -4.87 -6.64 8.59
N TYR A 64 -5.21 -5.56 7.88
CA TYR A 64 -4.25 -4.55 7.43
C TYR A 64 -4.23 -3.30 8.33
N ALA A 65 -5.00 -3.27 9.41
CA ALA A 65 -5.10 -2.14 10.34
C ALA A 65 -5.29 -0.79 9.62
N THR A 66 -6.19 -0.72 8.64
CA THR A 66 -6.31 0.45 7.74
C THR A 66 -6.92 1.70 8.39
N ALA A 67 -7.27 1.60 9.68
CA ALA A 67 -7.81 2.67 10.51
C ALA A 67 -9.10 3.28 9.94
N ILE A 68 -9.93 2.50 9.23
CA ILE A 68 -11.26 2.93 8.83
C ILE A 68 -12.17 2.77 10.05
N ASN A 69 -12.59 3.91 10.60
CA ASN A 69 -13.43 3.93 11.81
C ASN A 69 -14.92 3.88 11.46
N TYR A 70 -15.30 4.38 10.28
CA TYR A 70 -16.68 4.40 9.82
C TYR A 70 -16.78 3.70 8.48
N ILE A 71 -17.14 2.41 8.53
CA ILE A 71 -17.12 1.51 7.37
C ILE A 71 -18.27 1.81 6.39
N LYS A 72 -19.44 2.24 6.88
CA LYS A 72 -20.66 2.39 6.07
C LYS A 72 -20.48 3.28 4.82
N PRO A 73 -19.87 4.48 4.89
CA PRO A 73 -19.63 5.30 3.69
C PRO A 73 -18.64 4.67 2.71
N VAL A 74 -17.65 3.93 3.21
CA VAL A 74 -16.68 3.21 2.38
C VAL A 74 -17.36 2.09 1.60
N VAL A 75 -18.21 1.31 2.27
CA VAL A 75 -19.01 0.25 1.64
C VAL A 75 -19.93 0.83 0.57
N ALA A 76 -20.67 1.89 0.91
CA ALA A 76 -21.56 2.56 -0.04
C ALA A 76 -20.81 3.04 -1.28
N LYS A 77 -19.63 3.65 -1.09
CA LYS A 77 -18.80 4.12 -2.21
C LYS A 77 -18.30 2.98 -3.10
N ILE A 78 -17.92 1.85 -2.51
CA ILE A 78 -17.51 0.67 -3.28
C ILE A 78 -18.68 0.11 -4.09
N VAL A 79 -19.84 -0.09 -3.47
CA VAL A 79 -21.05 -0.59 -4.14
C VAL A 79 -21.50 0.34 -5.27
N GLU A 80 -21.35 1.65 -5.10
CA GLU A 80 -21.61 2.64 -6.15
C GLU A 80 -20.64 2.49 -7.33
N ILE A 81 -19.34 2.50 -7.06
CA ILE A 81 -18.29 2.64 -8.08
C ILE A 81 -17.96 1.34 -8.80
N ILE A 82 -17.90 0.20 -8.10
CA ILE A 82 -17.37 -1.04 -8.65
C ILE A 82 -18.50 -1.84 -9.30
N PRO A 83 -18.41 -2.18 -10.61
CA PRO A 83 -19.42 -3.00 -11.27
C PRO A 83 -19.38 -4.45 -10.78
N ASN A 84 -20.47 -5.20 -11.01
CA ASN A 84 -20.52 -6.59 -10.58
C ASN A 84 -19.59 -7.47 -11.44
N ASP A 85 -19.68 -7.33 -12.76
CA ASP A 85 -18.76 -7.98 -13.69
C ASP A 85 -17.52 -7.10 -13.89
N ILE A 86 -16.37 -7.63 -13.50
CA ILE A 86 -15.05 -7.00 -13.67
C ILE A 86 -14.13 -7.78 -14.62
N SER A 87 -14.66 -8.80 -15.32
CA SER A 87 -13.87 -9.73 -16.14
C SER A 87 -13.12 -9.06 -17.28
N LYS A 88 -13.66 -7.95 -17.80
CA LYS A 88 -13.09 -7.16 -18.91
C LYS A 88 -12.25 -5.97 -18.45
N ASN A 89 -12.15 -5.71 -17.14
CA ASN A 89 -11.39 -4.57 -16.64
C ASN A 89 -9.89 -4.78 -16.83
N ASP A 90 -9.23 -3.73 -17.29
CA ASP A 90 -7.78 -3.65 -17.39
C ASP A 90 -7.17 -2.91 -16.18
N GLU A 91 -5.85 -2.72 -16.21
CA GLU A 91 -5.14 -2.00 -15.15
C GLU A 91 -5.59 -0.53 -15.02
N ASN A 92 -5.98 0.13 -16.12
CA ASN A 92 -6.43 1.52 -16.08
C ASN A 92 -7.79 1.64 -15.39
N ASP A 93 -8.67 0.68 -15.59
CA ASP A 93 -9.94 0.61 -14.89
C ASP A 93 -9.73 0.38 -13.40
N PHE A 94 -8.84 -0.54 -13.02
CA PHE A 94 -8.53 -0.76 -11.61
C PHE A 94 -7.86 0.45 -10.95
N VAL A 95 -6.97 1.17 -11.65
CA VAL A 95 -6.42 2.46 -11.18
C VAL A 95 -7.56 3.44 -10.89
N LYS A 96 -8.53 3.60 -11.82
CA LYS A 96 -9.69 4.48 -11.63
C LYS A 96 -10.55 4.03 -10.45
N PHE A 97 -10.77 2.72 -10.27
CA PHE A 97 -11.51 2.22 -9.11
C PHE A 97 -10.83 2.61 -7.81
N ILE A 98 -9.51 2.47 -7.70
CA ILE A 98 -8.75 2.84 -6.50
C ILE A 98 -8.89 4.33 -6.21
N ASP A 99 -8.66 5.19 -7.20
CA ASP A 99 -8.76 6.64 -7.04
C ASP A 99 -10.16 7.06 -6.60
N ASN A 100 -11.19 6.48 -7.22
CA ASN A 100 -12.59 6.82 -6.93
C ASN A 100 -13.05 6.35 -5.55
N ILE A 101 -12.64 5.15 -5.09
CA ILE A 101 -13.04 4.64 -3.77
C ILE A 101 -12.11 5.13 -2.64
N ALA A 102 -10.94 5.70 -2.97
CA ALA A 102 -10.04 6.26 -1.97
C ALA A 102 -10.66 7.49 -1.28
N ILE A 103 -11.43 8.29 -2.00
CA ILE A 103 -12.03 9.52 -1.46
C ILE A 103 -13.42 9.18 -0.92
N VAL A 104 -13.56 9.25 0.40
CA VAL A 104 -14.83 8.96 1.07
C VAL A 104 -15.24 10.17 1.90
N SER A 105 -16.42 10.70 1.61
CA SER A 105 -17.05 11.79 2.34
C SER A 105 -18.30 11.29 3.06
N TRP A 106 -18.56 11.83 4.24
CA TRP A 106 -19.79 11.57 4.99
C TRP A 106 -20.15 12.76 5.86
N LYS A 107 -21.45 12.91 6.13
CA LYS A 107 -21.98 13.92 7.02
C LYS A 107 -22.31 13.30 8.38
N ASN A 108 -21.90 13.96 9.45
CA ASN A 108 -22.42 13.66 10.78
C ASN A 108 -23.66 14.54 10.99
N GLU A 109 -24.84 13.93 10.94
CA GLU A 109 -26.11 14.65 11.06
C GLU A 109 -26.29 15.29 12.44
N SER A 110 -25.77 14.68 13.51
CA SER A 110 -25.91 15.19 14.88
C SER A 110 -25.23 16.54 15.10
N ILE A 111 -24.19 16.87 14.32
CA ILE A 111 -23.44 18.13 14.43
C ILE A 111 -23.36 18.89 13.10
N ASN A 112 -24.16 18.49 12.11
CA ASN A 112 -24.22 19.06 10.76
C ASN A 112 -22.83 19.31 10.12
N LYS A 113 -21.87 18.40 10.33
CA LYS A 113 -20.48 18.55 9.87
C LYS A 113 -20.13 17.51 8.82
N GLU A 114 -19.57 17.97 7.71
CA GLU A 114 -19.03 17.12 6.66
C GLU A 114 -17.58 16.73 6.97
N TYR A 115 -17.27 15.46 6.71
CA TYR A 115 -15.95 14.88 6.83
C TYR A 115 -15.58 14.28 5.49
N SER A 116 -14.32 14.43 5.10
CA SER A 116 -13.75 13.74 3.95
C SER A 116 -12.40 13.15 4.33
N ARG A 117 -12.13 11.94 3.85
CA ARG A 117 -10.87 11.24 4.08
C ARG A 117 -10.41 10.54 2.82
N ILE A 118 -9.11 10.66 2.56
CA ILE A 118 -8.41 9.92 1.51
C ILE A 118 -7.82 8.64 2.10
N ASN A 119 -8.33 7.50 1.66
CA ASN A 119 -8.02 6.15 2.11
C ASN A 119 -7.23 5.35 1.05
N LEU A 120 -6.27 5.98 0.38
CA LEU A 120 -5.50 5.39 -0.73
C LEU A 120 -4.88 4.02 -0.40
N SER A 121 -4.34 3.88 0.81
CA SER A 121 -3.77 2.62 1.30
C SER A 121 -4.81 1.51 1.45
N PHE A 122 -6.03 1.84 1.85
CA PHE A 122 -7.12 0.87 1.92
C PHE A 122 -7.67 0.54 0.53
N ALA A 123 -7.94 1.56 -0.28
CA ALA A 123 -8.50 1.40 -1.62
C ALA A 123 -7.61 0.50 -2.50
N SER A 124 -6.30 0.72 -2.48
CA SER A 124 -5.34 -0.12 -3.19
C SER A 124 -5.32 -1.57 -2.68
N LYS A 125 -5.48 -1.82 -1.37
CA LYS A 125 -5.61 -3.18 -0.82
C LYS A 125 -6.90 -3.85 -1.29
N TYR A 126 -8.03 -3.14 -1.22
CA TYR A 126 -9.31 -3.67 -1.69
C TYR A 126 -9.23 -4.10 -3.16
N VAL A 127 -8.71 -3.23 -4.01
CA VAL A 127 -8.61 -3.51 -5.45
C VAL A 127 -7.49 -4.51 -5.76
N HIS A 128 -6.43 -4.58 -4.97
CA HIS A 128 -5.43 -5.65 -5.07
C HIS A 128 -6.10 -7.03 -4.98
N PHE A 129 -6.93 -7.29 -3.97
CA PHE A 129 -7.62 -8.57 -3.87
C PHE A 129 -8.72 -8.74 -4.93
N LEU A 130 -9.49 -7.68 -5.22
CA LEU A 130 -10.51 -7.68 -6.29
C LEU A 130 -9.92 -8.06 -7.66
N SER A 131 -8.75 -7.54 -7.97
CA SER A 131 -8.03 -7.77 -9.23
C SER A 131 -7.20 -9.05 -9.24
N LYS A 132 -7.38 -9.95 -8.25
CA LYS A 132 -6.58 -11.18 -8.08
C LYS A 132 -5.08 -10.91 -8.01
N ARG A 133 -4.71 -9.89 -7.23
CA ARG A 133 -3.33 -9.41 -6.98
C ARG A 133 -2.62 -8.80 -8.19
N LYS A 134 -3.35 -8.40 -9.23
CA LYS A 134 -2.79 -7.69 -10.38
C LYS A 134 -2.30 -6.30 -9.99
N MET A 135 -3.06 -5.54 -9.21
CA MET A 135 -2.68 -4.16 -8.84
C MET A 135 -1.75 -4.15 -7.63
N PRO A 136 -0.64 -3.36 -7.61
CA PRO A 136 0.22 -3.25 -6.43
C PRO A 136 -0.45 -2.54 -5.26
N ILE A 137 -0.14 -2.96 -4.02
CA ILE A 137 -0.66 -2.29 -2.82
C ILE A 137 0.13 -1.01 -2.55
N TYR A 138 -0.55 0.12 -2.35
CA TYR A 138 0.09 1.31 -1.79
C TYR A 138 0.17 1.19 -0.25
N ASP A 139 1.38 1.40 0.29
CA ASP A 139 1.62 1.61 1.71
C ASP A 139 2.68 2.69 1.94
N SER A 140 2.62 3.39 3.07
CA SER A 140 3.61 4.42 3.36
C SER A 140 5.03 3.87 3.53
N TYR A 141 5.21 2.62 3.97
CA TYR A 141 6.52 2.01 4.18
C TYR A 141 7.17 1.67 2.84
N MET A 142 6.42 0.98 1.98
CA MET A 142 6.90 0.62 0.65
C MET A 142 7.21 1.86 -0.20
N TRP A 143 6.38 2.91 -0.11
CA TRP A 143 6.62 4.19 -0.78
C TRP A 143 7.96 4.82 -0.36
N ILE A 144 8.24 4.89 0.95
CA ILE A 144 9.49 5.45 1.46
C ILE A 144 10.70 4.67 0.93
N ILE A 145 10.64 3.34 0.92
CA ILE A 145 11.76 2.52 0.43
C ILE A 145 11.92 2.65 -1.09
N MET A 146 10.84 2.64 -1.86
CA MET A 146 10.89 2.80 -3.32
C MET A 146 11.53 4.14 -3.72
N ILE A 147 11.13 5.24 -3.07
CA ILE A 147 11.73 6.56 -3.29
C ILE A 147 13.20 6.58 -2.85
N GLY A 148 13.54 5.92 -1.74
CA GLY A 148 14.93 5.77 -1.29
C GLY A 148 15.81 5.11 -2.35
N TYR A 149 15.35 4.01 -2.94
CA TYR A 149 16.06 3.31 -4.01
C TYR A 149 16.26 4.18 -5.25
N PHE A 150 15.21 4.86 -5.72
CA PHE A 150 15.34 5.79 -6.85
C PHE A 150 16.36 6.88 -6.60
N ASN A 151 16.38 7.45 -5.39
CA ASN A 151 17.30 8.53 -5.06
C ASN A 151 18.75 8.04 -4.93
N GLN A 152 18.98 6.85 -4.38
CA GLN A 152 20.33 6.30 -4.17
C GLN A 152 20.94 5.67 -5.41
N TYR A 153 20.14 5.02 -6.26
CA TYR A 153 20.64 4.21 -7.38
C TYR A 153 20.35 4.81 -8.76
N LYS A 154 19.39 5.73 -8.86
CA LYS A 154 18.98 6.35 -10.13
C LYS A 154 19.13 7.87 -10.12
N ASN A 155 19.57 8.47 -9.02
CA ASN A 155 19.82 9.91 -8.87
C ASN A 155 18.60 10.78 -9.24
N LEU A 156 17.37 10.29 -9.00
CA LEU A 156 16.15 10.96 -9.45
C LEU A 156 15.69 12.12 -8.54
N ASN A 157 16.28 12.29 -7.34
CA ASN A 157 15.97 13.35 -6.38
C ASN A 157 14.46 13.53 -6.10
N LEU A 158 13.73 12.42 -6.04
CA LEU A 158 12.29 12.38 -5.80
C LEU A 158 11.94 12.78 -4.37
N SER A 159 10.77 13.43 -4.23
CA SER A 159 10.19 13.79 -2.93
C SER A 159 9.61 12.59 -2.21
N PHE A 160 9.79 12.52 -0.88
CA PHE A 160 9.10 11.54 -0.02
C PHE A 160 7.67 11.98 0.37
N ALA A 161 7.11 13.00 -0.29
CA ALA A 161 5.69 13.32 -0.19
C ALA A 161 4.86 12.10 -0.62
N LYS A 162 3.68 11.92 -0.03
CA LYS A 162 2.74 10.91 -0.52
C LYS A 162 2.34 11.25 -1.97
N PRO A 163 2.05 10.24 -2.81
CA PRO A 163 1.51 10.51 -4.14
C PRO A 163 0.16 11.24 -4.02
N ALA A 164 -0.16 12.05 -5.02
CA ALA A 164 -1.41 12.78 -5.13
C ALA A 164 -2.61 11.81 -5.25
N ASP A 165 -2.44 10.78 -6.07
CA ASP A 165 -3.42 9.73 -6.35
C ASP A 165 -2.73 8.37 -6.58
N TYR A 166 -3.52 7.33 -6.83
CA TYR A 166 -3.00 6.00 -7.14
C TYR A 166 -2.35 5.94 -8.51
N ARG A 167 -2.82 6.73 -9.48
CA ARG A 167 -2.22 6.77 -10.82
C ARG A 167 -0.76 7.19 -10.78
N GLU A 168 -0.42 8.23 -10.02
CA GLU A 168 0.95 8.67 -9.80
C GLU A 168 1.79 7.56 -9.16
N PHE A 169 1.25 6.92 -8.11
CA PHE A 169 1.90 5.77 -7.48
C PHE A 169 2.16 4.64 -8.47
N PHE A 170 1.16 4.26 -9.26
CA PHE A 170 1.22 3.14 -10.18
C PHE A 170 2.22 3.37 -11.31
N GLN A 171 2.29 4.60 -11.83
CA GLN A 171 3.30 4.99 -12.81
C GLN A 171 4.72 4.88 -12.25
N LEU A 172 4.96 5.39 -11.04
CA LEU A 172 6.27 5.29 -10.40
C LEU A 172 6.62 3.85 -10.02
N PHE A 173 5.64 3.05 -9.61
CA PHE A 173 5.84 1.63 -9.34
C PHE A 173 6.23 0.86 -10.60
N ASN A 174 5.56 1.09 -11.74
CA ASN A 174 5.93 0.46 -13.00
C ASN A 174 7.31 0.92 -13.49
N LYS A 175 7.64 2.21 -13.32
CA LYS A 175 9.01 2.70 -13.55
C LYS A 175 10.03 1.99 -12.65
N PHE A 176 9.68 1.76 -11.38
CA PHE A 176 10.55 1.06 -10.44
C PHE A 176 10.80 -0.38 -10.89
N LYS A 177 9.75 -1.09 -11.33
CA LYS A 177 9.89 -2.42 -11.91
C LYS A 177 10.85 -2.45 -13.10
N ALA A 178 10.71 -1.51 -14.02
CA ALA A 178 11.54 -1.43 -15.21
C ALA A 178 13.00 -1.07 -14.86
N ASP A 179 13.22 0.01 -14.10
CA ASP A 179 14.54 0.55 -13.80
C ASP A 179 15.41 -0.42 -12.97
N PHE A 180 14.78 -1.30 -12.18
CA PHE A 180 15.47 -2.30 -11.35
C PHE A 180 15.32 -3.73 -11.87
N ASN A 181 14.88 -3.93 -13.12
CA ASN A 181 14.76 -5.23 -13.79
C ASN A 181 13.92 -6.27 -13.02
N LEU A 182 12.80 -5.84 -12.44
CA LEU A 182 11.94 -6.65 -11.57
C LEU A 182 10.74 -7.28 -12.30
N SER A 183 10.74 -7.29 -13.64
CA SER A 183 9.61 -7.78 -14.44
C SER A 183 9.28 -9.26 -14.21
N LYS A 184 10.23 -10.06 -13.71
CA LYS A 184 10.00 -11.46 -13.35
C LYS A 184 9.23 -11.66 -12.05
N PHE A 185 9.17 -10.64 -11.19
CA PHE A 185 8.44 -10.70 -9.93
C PHE A 185 7.02 -10.15 -10.12
N ALA A 186 6.06 -10.81 -9.51
CA ALA A 186 4.68 -10.34 -9.44
C ALA A 186 4.60 -9.05 -8.61
N ASN A 187 3.56 -8.23 -8.87
CA ASN A 187 3.35 -6.98 -8.13
C ASN A 187 3.24 -7.23 -6.62
N PHE A 188 2.60 -8.33 -6.23
CA PHE A 188 2.55 -8.82 -4.85
C PHE A 188 3.95 -9.07 -4.24
N GLU A 189 4.86 -9.68 -4.97
CA GLU A 189 6.20 -9.98 -4.42
C GLU A 189 7.01 -8.70 -4.20
N ILE A 190 6.91 -7.76 -5.14
CA ILE A 190 7.60 -6.48 -5.06
C ILE A 190 6.99 -5.63 -3.93
N ASP A 191 5.67 -5.63 -3.76
CA ASP A 191 5.03 -4.91 -2.67
C ASP A 191 5.45 -5.44 -1.29
N LYS A 192 5.54 -6.76 -1.13
CA LYS A 192 5.99 -7.40 0.11
C LYS A 192 7.46 -7.14 0.39
N PHE A 193 8.30 -7.25 -0.62
CA PHE A 193 9.72 -6.91 -0.51
C PHE A 193 9.91 -5.48 0.03
N LEU A 194 9.27 -4.50 -0.62
CA LEU A 194 9.39 -3.09 -0.25
C LEU A 194 8.79 -2.81 1.13
N TRP A 195 7.61 -3.38 1.43
CA TRP A 195 6.95 -3.18 2.72
C TRP A 195 7.75 -3.79 3.86
N HIS A 196 8.26 -5.01 3.71
CA HIS A 196 9.06 -5.68 4.73
C HIS A 196 10.38 -4.95 4.96
N SER A 197 11.06 -4.53 3.89
CA SER A 197 12.27 -3.69 3.99
C SER A 197 12.00 -2.40 4.77
N GLY A 198 10.87 -1.74 4.50
CA GLY A 198 10.46 -0.52 5.20
C GLY A 198 10.13 -0.77 6.67
N LYS A 199 9.44 -1.87 6.97
CA LYS A 199 9.16 -2.32 8.33
C LYS A 199 10.45 -2.56 9.11
N MET A 200 11.42 -3.28 8.55
CA MET A 200 12.71 -3.54 9.20
C MET A 200 13.47 -2.25 9.50
N ALA A 201 13.56 -1.34 8.52
CA ALA A 201 14.23 -0.06 8.69
C ALA A 201 13.58 0.80 9.79
N LEU A 202 12.24 0.86 9.82
CA LEU A 202 11.52 1.58 10.87
C LEU A 202 11.65 0.92 12.24
N SER A 203 11.58 -0.42 12.32
CA SER A 203 11.77 -1.17 13.56
C SER A 203 13.16 -0.94 14.15
N LYS A 204 14.20 -0.81 13.33
CA LYS A 204 15.55 -0.45 13.79
C LYS A 204 15.56 0.91 14.46
N ILE A 205 15.05 1.95 13.79
CA ILE A 205 14.98 3.32 14.32
C ILE A 205 14.16 3.39 15.62
N LEU A 206 13.01 2.70 15.65
CA LEU A 206 12.14 2.68 16.83
C LEU A 206 12.83 2.07 18.05
N ARG A 207 13.60 0.99 17.87
CA ARG A 207 14.36 0.35 18.96
C ARG A 207 15.52 1.21 19.45
N GLU A 208 16.27 1.81 18.52
CA GLU A 208 17.45 2.62 18.83
C GLU A 208 17.08 3.94 19.53
N GLU A 209 15.95 4.55 19.16
CA GLU A 209 15.65 5.93 19.56
C GLU A 209 14.41 6.08 20.44
N LYS A 210 13.61 5.04 20.62
CA LYS A 210 12.40 5.04 21.45
C LYS A 210 11.41 6.17 21.09
N ILE A 211 11.32 6.50 19.81
CA ILE A 211 10.44 7.55 19.28
C ILE A 211 9.11 6.99 18.76
N LYS A 212 8.13 7.86 18.50
CA LYS A 212 6.84 7.47 17.88
C LYS A 212 7.00 7.16 16.39
N MET A 213 6.11 6.31 15.84
CA MET A 213 6.13 5.88 14.43
C MET A 213 6.20 7.04 13.42
N GLY A 214 5.46 8.14 13.62
CA GLY A 214 5.52 9.30 12.74
C GLY A 214 6.91 9.96 12.71
N ALA A 215 7.57 10.06 13.87
CA ALA A 215 8.92 10.59 13.97
C ALA A 215 9.95 9.63 13.33
N ALA A 216 9.78 8.32 13.52
CA ALA A 216 10.62 7.31 12.88
C ALA A 216 10.57 7.39 11.35
N LYS A 217 9.38 7.54 10.76
CA LYS A 217 9.23 7.77 9.30
C LYS A 217 9.94 9.03 8.84
N SER A 218 9.75 10.13 9.56
CA SER A 218 10.41 11.40 9.22
C SER A 218 11.92 11.29 9.30
N LYS A 219 12.45 10.51 10.26
CA LYS A 219 13.88 10.25 10.36
C LYS A 219 14.39 9.35 9.23
N LEU A 220 13.71 8.25 8.95
CA LEU A 220 14.06 7.35 7.84
C LEU A 220 14.16 8.11 6.51
N LYS A 221 13.17 8.97 6.22
CA LYS A 221 13.19 9.84 5.02
C LYS A 221 14.41 10.76 4.97
N LYS A 222 14.89 11.27 6.10
CA LYS A 222 16.09 12.11 6.16
C LYS A 222 17.37 11.29 5.98
N GLN A 223 17.42 10.08 6.54
CA GLN A 223 18.57 9.18 6.42
C GLN A 223 18.71 8.57 5.03
N LEU A 224 17.62 8.45 4.27
CA LEU A 224 17.61 7.95 2.89
C LEU A 224 17.91 9.03 1.83
N LYS A 225 17.99 10.31 2.23
CA LYS A 225 18.43 11.35 1.30
C LYS A 225 19.93 11.17 0.99
N PRO A 226 20.34 11.40 -0.27
CA PRO A 226 21.76 11.49 -0.63
C PRO A 226 22.49 12.53 0.22
#